data_AF-A0A8S3XXQ5-F1
#
_entry.id   AF-A0A8S3XXQ5-F1
#
_cell.length_a   1.000
_cell.length_b   1.000
_cell.length_c   1.000
_cell.angle_alpha   90.00
_cell.angle_beta   90.00
_cell.angle_gamma   90.00
#
_symmetry.space_group_name_H-M   'P 1'
#
loop_
_entity.id
_entity.type
_entity.pdbx_description
1 polymer ?
#
loop_
_entity_poly.entity_id
_entity_poly.type
_entity_poly.pdbx_seq_one_letter_code
_entity_poly.pdbx_strand_id
1 'polypeptide(L)'
;MRAKVIEILQEQQCSNNGNCHTFYAPVPPDEVLLVNDLIKEYLEWNGYLYTATVMTSEASMPEEKRTRAELCAEVGVKDDEKSSALPLLTNIVAAYTERIKRKINKIKKEGS
;
A
#
# COMPACT_ATOMS: atom_id res chain seq x y z
N MET A 1 0.92 18.86 16.95
CA MET A 1 1.26 19.97 16.03
C MET A 1 0.69 19.80 14.62
N ARG A 2 0.68 18.61 14.00
CA ARG A 2 0.09 18.40 12.64
C ARG A 2 -1.39 18.80 12.52
N ALA A 3 -2.23 18.50 13.51
CA ALA A 3 -3.66 18.85 13.49
C ALA A 3 -3.92 20.37 13.33
N LYS A 4 -3.16 21.20 14.04
CA LYS A 4 -3.29 22.67 13.97
C LYS A 4 -2.87 23.26 12.62
N VAL A 5 -1.88 22.65 11.96
CA VAL A 5 -1.44 23.11 10.63
C VAL A 5 -2.48 22.77 9.57
N ILE A 6 -3.12 21.61 9.69
CA ILE A 6 -4.25 21.21 8.85
C ILE A 6 -5.44 22.18 9.08
N GLU A 7 -5.77 22.49 10.33
CA GLU A 7 -6.80 23.48 10.71
C GLU A 7 -6.54 24.88 10.10
N ILE A 8 -5.31 25.39 10.21
CA ILE A 8 -4.97 26.74 9.71
C ILE A 8 -5.05 26.82 8.18
N LEU A 9 -4.68 25.75 7.47
CA LEU A 9 -4.83 25.68 6.02
C LEU A 9 -6.30 25.53 5.59
N GLN A 10 -7.17 25.05 6.49
CA GLN A 10 -8.61 24.84 6.26
C GLN A 10 -9.41 26.13 6.30
N GLU A 11 -9.10 27.06 7.21
CA GLU A 11 -9.79 28.35 7.31
C GLU A 11 -9.61 29.23 6.06
N GLN A 12 -8.46 29.13 5.39
CA GLN A 12 -8.16 29.95 4.21
C GLN A 12 -8.82 29.46 2.90
N GLN A 13 -9.17 28.16 2.81
CA GLN A 13 -9.70 27.55 1.59
C GLN A 13 -11.23 27.61 1.49
N CYS A 14 -11.95 27.70 2.63
CA CYS A 14 -13.41 27.78 2.68
C CYS A 14 -14.01 29.04 2.05
N SER A 15 -13.27 30.15 2.04
CA SER A 15 -13.85 31.45 1.67
C SER A 15 -13.95 31.69 0.16
N ASN A 16 -13.46 30.76 -0.70
CA ASN A 16 -13.19 31.12 -2.09
C ASN A 16 -13.68 30.16 -3.19
N ASN A 17 -14.38 29.04 -2.90
CA ASN A 17 -14.92 28.22 -4.00
C ASN A 17 -16.12 27.34 -3.61
N GLY A 18 -17.23 27.48 -4.34
CA GLY A 18 -18.51 26.79 -4.12
C GLY A 18 -18.55 25.32 -4.55
N ASN A 19 -17.43 24.62 -4.61
CA ASN A 19 -17.39 23.18 -4.91
C ASN A 19 -17.22 22.39 -3.61
N CYS A 20 -18.35 21.96 -3.05
CA CYS A 20 -18.41 21.07 -1.89
C CYS A 20 -18.08 19.63 -2.31
N HIS A 21 -16.80 19.36 -2.57
CA HIS A 21 -16.24 18.02 -2.44
C HIS A 21 -15.41 18.01 -1.16
N THR A 22 -16.15 17.81 -0.06
CA THR A 22 -15.79 17.19 1.21
C THR A 22 -14.36 17.43 1.74
N PHE A 23 -14.33 18.13 2.86
CA PHE A 23 -13.26 18.33 3.84
C PHE A 23 -12.64 17.05 4.47
N TYR A 24 -12.69 15.91 3.77
CA TYR A 24 -12.14 14.62 4.17
C TYR A 24 -11.22 14.14 3.06
N ALA A 25 -10.12 13.46 3.41
CA ALA A 25 -9.31 12.76 2.42
C ALA A 25 -10.25 11.89 1.55
N PRO A 26 -10.07 11.87 0.21
CA PRO A 26 -10.91 11.07 -0.66
C PRO A 26 -10.88 9.61 -0.21
N VAL A 27 -12.03 8.94 -0.24
CA VAL A 27 -12.12 7.52 0.13
C VAL A 27 -11.16 6.75 -0.79
N PRO A 28 -10.18 6.02 -0.23
CA PRO A 28 -9.21 5.30 -1.04
C PRO A 28 -9.93 4.18 -1.82
N PRO A 29 -9.66 4.03 -3.13
CA PRO A 29 -10.18 2.90 -3.88
C PRO A 29 -9.54 1.59 -3.40
N ASP A 30 -10.16 0.45 -3.74
CA ASP A 30 -9.73 -0.89 -3.31
C ASP A 30 -8.25 -1.17 -3.62
N GLU A 31 -7.76 -0.73 -4.78
CA GLU A 31 -6.34 -0.88 -5.16
C GLU A 31 -5.39 -0.13 -4.20
N VAL A 32 -5.80 1.04 -3.72
CA VAL A 32 -5.01 1.83 -2.75
C VAL A 32 -5.07 1.20 -1.37
N LEU A 33 -6.24 0.66 -0.98
CA LEU A 33 -6.38 -0.09 0.28
C LEU A 33 -5.50 -1.34 0.28
N LEU A 34 -5.49 -2.11 -0.81
CA LEU A 34 -4.60 -3.26 -0.98
C LEU A 34 -3.13 -2.87 -0.84
N VAL A 35 -2.71 -1.78 -1.48
CA VAL A 35 -1.33 -1.26 -1.34
C VAL A 35 -1.04 -0.88 0.11
N ASN A 36 -1.96 -0.21 0.79
CA ASN A 36 -1.80 0.17 2.19
C ASN A 36 -1.72 -1.04 3.12
N ASP A 37 -2.50 -2.09 2.88
CA ASP A 37 -2.41 -3.36 3.62
C ASP A 37 -1.06 -4.05 3.42
N LEU A 38 -0.56 -4.08 2.19
CA LEU A 38 0.79 -4.62 1.89
C LEU A 38 1.90 -3.82 2.57
N ILE A 39 1.78 -2.48 2.61
CA ILE A 39 2.73 -1.62 3.33
C ILE A 39 2.63 -1.87 4.83
N LYS A 40 1.41 -1.96 5.38
CA LYS A 40 1.18 -2.24 6.81
C LYS A 40 1.82 -3.55 7.22
N GLU A 41 1.61 -4.62 6.45
CA GLU A 41 2.24 -5.93 6.68
C GLU A 41 3.76 -5.84 6.64
N TYR A 42 4.33 -5.13 5.65
CA TYR A 42 5.77 -4.90 5.58
C TYR A 42 6.30 -4.16 6.80
N LEU A 43 5.63 -3.09 7.24
CA LEU A 43 6.04 -2.30 8.39
C LEU A 43 5.99 -3.13 9.67
N GLU A 44 4.92 -3.88 9.89
CA GLU A 44 4.76 -4.75 11.05
C GLU A 44 5.81 -5.87 11.06
N TRP A 45 6.06 -6.52 9.92
CA TRP A 45 7.06 -7.57 9.79
C TRP A 45 8.47 -7.06 10.13
N ASN A 46 8.82 -5.85 9.69
CA ASN A 46 10.11 -5.23 10.00
C ASN A 46 10.19 -4.61 11.41
N GLY A 47 9.13 -4.68 12.21
CA GLY A 47 9.08 -4.13 13.56
C GLY A 47 8.86 -2.62 13.63
N TYR A 48 8.43 -1.97 12.54
CA TYR A 48 8.10 -0.53 12.50
C TYR A 48 6.69 -0.24 13.05
N LEU A 49 6.40 -0.75 14.25
CA LEU A 49 5.04 -0.81 14.81
C LEU A 49 4.40 0.58 15.00
N TYR A 50 5.19 1.56 15.42
CA TYR A 50 4.69 2.93 15.60
C TYR A 50 4.32 3.57 14.26
N THR A 51 5.16 3.39 13.24
CA THR A 51 4.89 3.86 11.88
C THR A 51 3.65 3.20 11.30
N ALA A 52 3.49 1.89 11.49
CA ALA A 52 2.29 1.16 11.03
C ALA A 52 1.01 1.70 11.67
N THR A 53 1.05 2.03 12.96
CA THR A 53 -0.08 2.59 13.71
C THR A 53 -0.46 3.97 13.18
N VAL A 54 0.52 4.88 13.05
CA VAL A 54 0.29 6.23 12.52
C VAL A 54 -0.25 6.16 11.09
N MET A 55 0.36 5.33 10.24
CA MET A 55 -0.09 5.15 8.85
C MET A 55 -1.53 4.66 8.77
N THR A 56 -1.91 3.65 9.57
CA THR A 56 -3.29 3.13 9.59
C THR A 56 -4.29 4.23 9.97
N SER A 57 -3.93 5.08 10.95
CA SER A 57 -4.78 6.20 11.38
C SER A 57 -4.88 7.33 10.35
N GLU A 58 -3.81 7.58 9.58
CA GLU A 58 -3.78 8.62 8.55
C GLU A 58 -4.47 8.16 7.25
N ALA A 59 -4.39 6.86 6.92
CA ALA A 59 -4.87 6.28 5.67
C ALA A 59 -6.38 5.94 5.66
N SER A 60 -7.10 6.22 6.75
CA SER A 60 -8.53 5.88 6.89
C SER A 60 -8.83 4.42 6.51
N MET A 61 -7.92 3.51 6.87
CA MET A 61 -8.08 2.08 6.57
C MET A 61 -9.22 1.48 7.41
N PRO A 62 -9.86 0.40 6.93
CA PRO A 62 -10.77 -0.38 7.74
C PRO A 62 -10.11 -0.84 9.07
N GLU A 63 -10.89 -0.90 10.14
CA GLU A 63 -10.41 -1.45 11.42
C GLU A 63 -10.07 -2.94 11.29
N GLU A 64 -10.76 -3.64 10.40
CA GLU A 64 -10.53 -5.06 10.14
C GLU A 64 -9.21 -5.24 9.39
N LYS A 65 -8.26 -5.92 10.05
CA LYS A 65 -6.97 -6.26 9.46
C LYS A 65 -7.12 -7.46 8.55
N ARG A 66 -6.71 -7.29 7.29
CA ARG A 66 -6.63 -8.41 6.34
C ARG A 66 -5.54 -9.39 6.75
N THR A 67 -5.87 -10.67 6.67
CA THR A 67 -4.92 -11.75 6.91
C THR A 67 -3.95 -11.87 5.74
N ARG A 68 -2.76 -12.40 6.01
CA ARG A 68 -1.78 -12.66 4.96
C ARG A 68 -2.32 -13.59 3.86
N ALA A 69 -3.16 -14.56 4.23
CA ALA A 69 -3.79 -15.47 3.28
C ALA A 69 -4.74 -14.74 2.31
N GLU A 70 -5.51 -13.77 2.80
CA GLU A 70 -6.39 -12.94 1.97
C GLU A 70 -5.58 -12.06 1.02
N LEU A 71 -4.51 -11.44 1.51
CA LEU A 71 -3.62 -10.63 0.68
C LEU A 71 -2.94 -11.47 -0.41
N CYS A 72 -2.45 -12.65 -0.07
CA CYS A 72 -1.88 -13.60 -1.04
C CYS A 72 -2.88 -13.99 -2.14
N ALA A 73 -4.14 -14.24 -1.77
CA ALA A 73 -5.19 -14.58 -2.73
C ALA A 73 -5.47 -13.44 -3.71
N GLU A 74 -5.47 -12.19 -3.23
CA GLU A 74 -5.74 -11.02 -4.06
C GLU A 74 -4.57 -10.65 -4.98
N VAL A 75 -3.33 -10.72 -4.48
CA VAL A 75 -2.14 -10.43 -5.31
C VAL A 75 -1.74 -11.58 -6.23
N GLY A 76 -2.38 -12.75 -6.09
CA GLY A 76 -2.09 -13.93 -6.89
C GLY A 76 -0.71 -14.54 -6.61
N VAL A 77 -0.20 -14.39 -5.38
CA VAL A 77 1.08 -14.95 -4.94
C VAL A 77 0.80 -16.10 -3.98
N LYS A 78 1.48 -17.24 -4.19
CA LYS A 78 1.39 -18.38 -3.30
C LYS A 78 2.33 -18.17 -2.11
N ASP A 79 1.81 -18.34 -0.90
CA ASP A 79 2.64 -18.39 0.31
C ASP A 79 3.17 -19.83 0.47
N ASP A 80 4.45 -20.03 0.19
CA ASP A 80 5.21 -21.23 0.50
C ASP A 80 6.11 -21.03 1.74
N GLU A 81 6.63 -22.11 2.32
CA GLU A 81 7.43 -22.03 3.57
C GLU A 81 8.65 -21.09 3.47
N LYS A 82 9.16 -20.85 2.26
CA LYS A 82 10.29 -19.94 2.02
C LYS A 82 9.82 -18.50 1.89
N SER A 83 8.66 -18.26 1.29
CA SER A 83 8.06 -16.94 1.13
C SER A 83 7.43 -16.43 2.42
N SER A 84 6.99 -17.31 3.32
CA SER A 84 6.47 -16.93 4.65
C SER A 84 7.56 -16.34 5.56
N ALA A 85 8.84 -16.55 5.22
CA ALA A 85 9.98 -15.99 5.94
C ALA A 85 10.31 -14.53 5.58
N LEU A 86 9.54 -13.90 4.68
CA LEU A 86 9.74 -12.52 4.24
C LEU A 86 8.40 -11.77 4.14
N PRO A 87 8.40 -10.42 4.21
CA PRO A 87 7.21 -9.63 3.93
C PRO A 87 6.61 -9.98 2.56
N LEU A 88 5.28 -9.98 2.48
CA LEU A 88 4.57 -10.32 1.24
C LEU A 88 4.94 -9.35 0.12
N LEU A 89 5.11 -8.07 0.45
CA LEU A 89 5.57 -7.06 -0.50
C LEU A 89 6.91 -7.42 -1.15
N THR A 90 7.84 -8.00 -0.39
CA THR A 90 9.15 -8.45 -0.90
C THR A 90 8.98 -9.61 -1.89
N ASN A 91 8.09 -10.57 -1.59
CA ASN A 91 7.80 -11.69 -2.48
C ASN A 91 7.18 -11.23 -3.80
N ILE A 92 6.26 -10.25 -3.75
CA ILE A 92 5.65 -9.63 -4.92
C ILE A 92 6.75 -8.99 -5.79
N VAL A 93 7.60 -8.14 -5.21
CA VAL A 93 8.69 -7.48 -5.95
C VAL A 93 9.60 -8.52 -6.61
N ALA A 94 10.02 -9.55 -5.88
CA ALA A 94 10.85 -10.62 -6.43
C ALA A 94 10.18 -11.32 -7.62
N ALA A 95 8.90 -11.68 -7.50
CA ALA A 95 8.15 -12.35 -8.56
C ALA A 95 8.03 -11.49 -9.83
N TYR A 96 7.74 -10.19 -9.68
CA TYR A 96 7.65 -9.26 -10.81
C TYR A 96 9.01 -9.02 -11.46
N THR A 97 10.06 -8.79 -10.66
CA THR A 97 11.43 -8.60 -11.17
C THR A 97 11.90 -9.82 -11.96
N GLU A 98 11.68 -11.04 -11.46
CA GLU A 98 12.04 -12.26 -12.18
C GLU A 98 11.25 -12.43 -13.47
N ARG A 99 9.94 -12.10 -13.47
CA ARG A 99 9.13 -12.13 -14.68
C ARG A 99 9.63 -11.15 -15.74
N ILE A 100 10.02 -9.93 -15.35
CA ILE A 100 10.57 -8.91 -16.24
C ILE A 100 11.91 -9.39 -16.83
N LYS A 101 12.83 -9.90 -16.01
CA LYS A 101 14.12 -10.44 -16.46
C LYS A 101 13.93 -11.55 -17.51
N ARG A 102 13.01 -12.49 -17.28
CA ARG A 102 12.70 -13.58 -18.24
C ARG A 102 12.21 -13.03 -19.58
N LYS A 103 11.32 -12.03 -19.57
CA LYS A 103 10.83 -11.38 -20.80
C LYS A 103 11.97 -10.72 -21.57
N ILE A 104 12.84 -9.98 -20.89
CA ILE A 104 14.01 -9.31 -21.51
C ILE A 104 14.95 -10.35 -22.13
N ASN A 105 15.24 -11.44 -21.41
CA ASN A 105 16.11 -12.51 -21.90
C ASN A 105 15.52 -13.24 -23.12
N LYS A 106 14.19 -13.42 -23.16
CA LYS A 106 13.50 -14.00 -24.32
C LYS A 106 13.63 -13.11 -25.57
N ILE A 107 13.41 -11.80 -25.42
CA ILE A 107 13.55 -10.83 -26.52
C ILE A 107 14.98 -10.82 -27.07
N LYS A 108 15.99 -10.87 -26.19
CA LYS A 108 17.40 -10.95 -26.60
C LYS A 108 17.73 -12.22 -27.41
N LYS A 109 17.08 -13.34 -27.08
CA LYS A 109 17.29 -14.64 -27.76
C LYS A 109 16.60 -14.72 -29.12
N GLU A 110 15.48 -14.02 -29.30
CA GLU A 110 14.72 -13.99 -30.57
C GLU A 110 15.29 -12.96 -31.58
N GLY A 111 16.10 -12.01 -31.10
CA GLY A 111 16.77 -10.99 -31.93
C GLY A 111 18.24 -11.29 -32.29
N SER A 112 18.77 -12.48 -31.96
CA SER A 112 20.09 -13.00 -32.41
C SER A 112 19.89 -14.24 -33.26
#